data_AF-A0A6A6IFM9-F1
#
_entry.id   AF-A0A6A6IFM9-F1
#
_cell.length_a   1.000
_cell.length_b   1.000
_cell.length_c   1.000
_cell.angle_alpha   90.00
_cell.angle_beta   90.00
_cell.angle_gamma   90.00
#
_symmetry.space_group_name_H-M   'P 1'
#
loop_
_entity.id
_entity.type
_entity.pdbx_description
1 polymer ?
#
loop_
_entity_poly.entity_id
_entity_poly.type
_entity_poly.pdbx_seq_one_letter_code
_entity_poly.pdbx_strand_id
1 'polypeptide(L)'
;MSFVPRTAFPAATSLPRSYFLGHHKSGLQKMKTLLSTIDLVIECRDYRVPLTSRNPLFESSLDGKDRLVVYTKRDLGGPPRDARNEETITKWHGSVPVMFVRNAGSDGDGEAGKRRSVGRLLEFLREHAQRRWKLVGHRLLVVGMPNVGKSTLLNALRAQGVGKGKVARTGAQPGVTRKVGSGVKIIPSEDDVEGMDASSRRRYRGVGGGVYLVDTPGVFIPYVPDAEAMMKLALCGSVKDSIIPPVVLADYLLYHINRVDPALYAEYSPPTNDIIPLLEAIAGRTGRLGKGGQADTEASALWMIQRWRTGHMGRFLLDQVSPEALEKSRAEEEAMVPSMNQARRMETERRRVRAQSKGGK
;
A
#
# COMPACT_ATOMS: atom_id res chain seq x y z
N MET A 1 27.81 -21.01 -20.11
CA MET A 1 26.35 -21.20 -20.14
C MET A 1 25.68 -19.88 -19.79
N SER A 2 24.65 -19.47 -20.53
CA SER A 2 23.86 -18.29 -20.19
C SER A 2 23.02 -18.55 -18.92
N PHE A 3 22.95 -17.58 -18.02
CA PHE A 3 22.12 -17.68 -16.81
C PHE A 3 20.64 -17.88 -17.17
N VAL A 4 19.95 -18.78 -16.45
CA VAL A 4 18.51 -19.06 -16.64
C VAL A 4 17.76 -18.77 -15.34
N PRO A 5 16.87 -17.76 -15.32
CA PRO A 5 15.99 -17.49 -14.18
C PRO A 5 15.06 -18.67 -13.86
N ARG A 6 14.76 -18.87 -12.58
CA ARG A 6 13.69 -19.78 -12.14
C ARG A 6 12.36 -19.42 -12.82
N THR A 7 11.63 -20.44 -13.28
CA THR A 7 10.28 -20.27 -13.86
C THR A 7 9.19 -20.21 -12.79
N ALA A 8 9.40 -20.91 -11.66
CA ALA A 8 8.50 -20.93 -10.52
C ALA A 8 9.26 -20.72 -9.21
N PHE A 9 8.57 -20.20 -8.19
CA PHE A 9 9.06 -20.14 -6.82
C PHE A 9 8.57 -21.37 -6.04
N PRO A 10 9.39 -22.00 -5.18
CA PRO A 10 8.98 -23.17 -4.41
C PRO A 10 7.72 -22.92 -3.58
N ALA A 11 6.83 -23.91 -3.53
CA ALA A 11 5.57 -23.80 -2.79
C ALA A 11 5.84 -23.64 -1.28
N ALA A 12 5.54 -22.45 -0.76
CA ALA A 12 5.76 -22.11 0.65
C ALA A 12 4.55 -22.53 1.50
N THR A 13 4.28 -23.83 1.58
CA THR A 13 3.08 -24.39 2.23
C THR A 13 2.97 -24.10 3.73
N SER A 14 4.11 -23.84 4.40
CA SER A 14 4.20 -23.58 5.84
C SER A 14 4.04 -22.11 6.25
N LEU A 15 3.90 -21.18 5.30
CA LEU A 15 3.81 -19.75 5.63
C LEU A 15 2.47 -19.40 6.31
N PRO A 16 2.49 -18.49 7.30
CA PRO A 16 1.27 -18.06 7.98
C PRO A 16 0.32 -17.35 7.01
N ARG A 17 -0.89 -17.88 6.86
CA ARG A 17 -1.95 -17.31 5.99
C ARG A 17 -2.87 -16.32 6.71
N SER A 18 -2.71 -16.18 8.02
CA SER A 18 -3.53 -15.31 8.85
C SER A 18 -2.69 -14.22 9.50
N TYR A 19 -3.10 -12.96 9.36
CA TYR A 19 -2.48 -11.83 10.04
C TYR A 19 -3.56 -11.00 10.74
N PHE A 20 -3.77 -11.31 12.01
CA PHE A 20 -4.76 -10.65 12.85
C PHE A 20 -4.06 -9.75 13.87
N LEU A 21 -4.13 -8.42 13.70
CA LEU A 21 -3.95 -7.54 14.85
C LEU A 21 -5.30 -7.47 15.58
N GLY A 22 -5.32 -7.57 16.92
CA GLY A 22 -6.57 -7.55 17.70
C GLY A 22 -7.46 -6.30 17.50
N HIS A 23 -6.96 -5.28 16.79
CA HIS A 23 -7.64 -4.00 16.54
C HIS A 23 -8.49 -3.94 15.26
N HIS A 24 -8.48 -4.95 14.37
CA HIS A 24 -9.09 -4.86 13.03
C HIS A 24 -10.61 -4.75 13.09
N LYS A 25 -11.24 -5.54 13.96
CA LYS A 25 -12.70 -5.49 14.20
C LYS A 25 -13.15 -4.10 14.67
N SER A 26 -12.36 -3.49 15.56
CA SER A 26 -12.62 -2.13 16.04
C SER A 26 -12.44 -1.06 14.96
N GLY A 27 -11.51 -1.27 14.01
CA GLY A 27 -11.25 -0.38 12.89
C GLY A 27 -12.41 -0.39 11.89
N LEU A 28 -12.89 -1.58 11.52
CA LEU A 28 -14.04 -1.76 10.63
C LEU A 28 -15.33 -1.16 11.20
N GLN A 29 -15.60 -1.36 12.50
CA GLN A 29 -16.79 -0.78 13.12
C GLN A 29 -16.73 0.75 13.15
N LYS A 30 -15.57 1.33 13.51
CA LYS A 30 -15.38 2.79 13.46
C LYS A 30 -15.52 3.35 12.05
N MET A 31 -14.98 2.64 11.06
CA MET A 31 -15.12 3.00 9.66
C MET A 31 -16.60 3.05 9.26
N LYS A 32 -17.38 2.02 9.60
CA LYS A 32 -18.83 1.98 9.33
C LYS A 32 -19.58 3.16 9.94
N THR A 33 -19.26 3.53 11.18
CA THR A 33 -19.84 4.73 11.82
C THR A 33 -19.49 6.00 11.04
N LEU A 34 -18.22 6.15 10.62
CA LEU A 34 -17.76 7.31 9.87
C LEU A 34 -18.44 7.44 8.51
N LEU A 35 -18.68 6.33 7.79
CA LEU A 35 -19.25 6.33 6.43
C LEU A 35 -20.57 7.10 6.28
N SER A 36 -21.36 7.23 7.36
CA SER A 36 -22.59 8.04 7.36
C SER A 36 -22.33 9.53 7.11
N THR A 37 -21.16 10.02 7.52
CA THR A 37 -20.75 11.44 7.46
C THR A 37 -19.77 11.75 6.32
N ILE A 38 -19.47 10.76 5.48
CA ILE A 38 -18.47 10.84 4.42
C ILE A 38 -19.16 10.97 3.07
N ASP A 39 -18.65 11.89 2.26
CA ASP A 39 -19.16 12.21 0.93
C ASP A 39 -18.48 11.37 -0.16
N LEU A 40 -17.18 11.10 -0.02
CA LEU A 40 -16.40 10.31 -0.96
C LEU A 40 -15.34 9.47 -0.23
N VAL A 41 -15.22 8.21 -0.61
CA VAL A 41 -14.21 7.29 -0.09
C VAL A 41 -13.05 7.19 -1.09
N ILE A 42 -11.84 7.48 -0.62
CA ILE A 42 -10.60 7.27 -1.35
C ILE A 42 -10.00 5.94 -0.90
N GLU A 43 -10.04 4.95 -1.78
CA GLU A 43 -9.39 3.67 -1.53
C GLU A 43 -7.97 3.65 -2.09
N CYS A 44 -7.00 3.64 -1.19
CA CYS A 44 -5.60 3.52 -1.55
C CYS A 44 -5.20 2.06 -1.77
N ARG A 45 -4.59 1.79 -2.93
CA ARG A 45 -3.93 0.52 -3.29
C ARG A 45 -2.44 0.73 -3.59
N ASP A 46 -1.63 -0.33 -3.48
CA ASP A 46 -0.19 -0.28 -3.78
C ASP A 46 -0.03 -0.67 -5.25
N TYR A 47 0.50 0.23 -6.07
CA TYR A 47 0.62 -0.02 -7.51
C TYR A 47 1.49 -1.23 -7.83
N ARG A 48 2.43 -1.63 -6.96
CA ARG A 48 3.27 -2.83 -7.20
C ARG A 48 2.50 -4.15 -7.13
N VAL A 49 1.35 -4.14 -6.47
CA VAL A 49 0.53 -5.33 -6.19
C VAL A 49 -0.96 -4.97 -6.36
N PRO A 50 -1.40 -4.61 -7.59
CA PRO A 50 -2.70 -4.02 -7.80
C PRO A 50 -3.88 -4.98 -7.56
N LEU A 51 -3.65 -6.29 -7.65
CA LEU A 51 -4.62 -7.33 -7.31
C LEU A 51 -4.49 -7.68 -5.82
N THR A 52 -3.28 -8.01 -5.35
CA THR A 52 -3.05 -8.49 -3.99
C THR A 52 -3.35 -7.42 -2.91
N SER A 53 -3.26 -6.13 -3.22
CA SER A 53 -3.60 -5.05 -2.29
C SER A 53 -5.09 -4.70 -2.21
N ARG A 54 -5.94 -5.36 -3.01
CA ARG A 54 -7.40 -5.26 -2.94
C ARG A 54 -7.90 -5.86 -1.62
N ASN A 55 -8.88 -5.21 -0.99
CA ASN A 55 -9.45 -5.69 0.27
C ASN A 55 -10.97 -5.96 0.12
N PRO A 56 -11.38 -7.23 0.05
CA PRO A 56 -12.80 -7.60 -0.12
C PRO A 56 -13.74 -7.09 0.98
N LEU A 57 -13.20 -6.82 2.18
CA LEU A 57 -13.99 -6.24 3.28
C LEU A 57 -14.44 -4.82 2.98
N PHE A 58 -13.67 -4.08 2.19
CA PHE A 58 -14.06 -2.75 1.73
C PHE A 58 -15.09 -2.82 0.62
N GLU A 59 -14.94 -3.74 -0.34
CA GLU A 59 -15.92 -3.90 -1.44
C GLU A 59 -17.34 -4.06 -0.90
N SER A 60 -17.54 -4.95 0.08
CA SER A 60 -18.85 -5.18 0.71
C SER A 60 -19.31 -4.05 1.66
N SER A 61 -18.38 -3.33 2.31
CA SER A 61 -18.72 -2.29 3.28
C SER A 61 -18.92 -0.90 2.66
N LEU A 62 -18.43 -0.70 1.44
CA LEU A 62 -18.47 0.57 0.69
C LEU A 62 -19.55 0.55 -0.40
N ASP A 63 -20.34 -0.50 -0.48
CA ASP A 63 -21.43 -0.59 -1.45
C ASP A 63 -22.40 0.60 -1.32
N GLY A 64 -22.79 1.17 -2.46
CA GLY A 64 -23.61 2.38 -2.54
C GLY A 64 -22.93 3.70 -2.12
N LYS A 65 -21.63 3.70 -1.80
CA LYS A 65 -20.86 4.94 -1.52
C LYS A 65 -20.05 5.38 -2.74
N ASP A 66 -20.05 6.68 -3.00
CA ASP A 66 -19.15 7.29 -3.98
C ASP A 66 -17.70 6.96 -3.60
N ARG A 67 -16.95 6.46 -4.58
CA ARG A 67 -15.61 5.91 -4.37
C ARG A 67 -14.66 6.35 -5.47
N LEU A 68 -13.40 6.57 -5.08
CA LEU A 68 -12.26 6.80 -5.95
C LEU A 68 -11.16 5.80 -5.56
N VAL A 69 -10.66 5.04 -6.53
CA VAL A 69 -9.51 4.15 -6.30
C VAL A 69 -8.22 4.89 -6.65
N VAL A 70 -7.29 4.95 -5.71
CA VAL A 70 -5.99 5.60 -5.87
C VAL A 70 -4.87 4.58 -5.73
N TYR A 71 -4.19 4.28 -6.84
CA TYR A 71 -2.97 3.49 -6.82
C TYR A 71 -1.78 4.38 -6.45
N THR A 72 -1.34 4.24 -5.22
CA THR A 72 -0.15 4.91 -4.69
C THR A 72 1.13 4.17 -5.06
N LYS A 73 2.29 4.80 -4.85
CA LYS A 73 3.62 4.23 -5.20
C LYS A 73 3.76 3.86 -6.68
N ARG A 74 3.06 4.57 -7.57
CA ARG A 74 3.12 4.31 -9.02
C ARG A 74 4.55 4.31 -9.55
N ASP A 75 5.37 5.21 -9.03
CA ASP A 75 6.80 5.35 -9.34
C ASP A 75 7.66 4.11 -9.05
N LEU A 76 7.18 3.17 -8.22
CA LEU A 76 7.93 1.97 -7.83
C LEU A 76 7.52 0.70 -8.59
N GLY A 77 6.42 0.71 -9.34
CA GLY A 77 5.87 -0.51 -9.96
C GLY A 77 6.08 -0.61 -11.47
N GLY A 78 7.11 0.02 -12.02
CA GLY A 78 7.39 -0.06 -13.46
C GLY A 78 8.10 1.18 -13.99
N PRO A 79 8.26 1.29 -15.32
CA PRO A 79 8.83 2.47 -15.95
C PRO A 79 7.98 3.73 -15.68
N PRO A 80 8.54 4.94 -15.88
CA PRO A 80 7.84 6.21 -15.65
C PRO A 80 6.52 6.35 -16.42
N ARG A 81 6.40 5.69 -17.57
CA ARG A 81 5.17 5.56 -18.36
C ARG A 81 4.82 4.08 -18.47
N ASP A 82 3.65 3.67 -17.98
CA ASP A 82 3.16 2.29 -18.00
C ASP A 82 1.70 2.27 -18.46
N ALA A 83 1.46 2.89 -19.62
CA ALA A 83 0.10 3.15 -20.12
C ALA A 83 -0.71 1.85 -20.26
N ARG A 84 -0.07 0.75 -20.68
CA ARG A 84 -0.74 -0.55 -20.88
C ARG A 84 -1.28 -1.12 -19.57
N ASN A 85 -0.45 -1.16 -18.52
CA ASN A 85 -0.91 -1.68 -17.23
C ASN A 85 -1.91 -0.72 -16.58
N GLU A 86 -1.67 0.59 -16.66
CA GLU A 86 -2.60 1.60 -16.13
C GLU A 86 -3.98 1.52 -16.80
N GLU A 87 -4.04 1.33 -18.12
CA GLU A 87 -5.28 1.13 -18.87
C GLU A 87 -5.98 -0.18 -18.45
N THR A 88 -5.23 -1.28 -18.37
CA THR A 88 -5.77 -2.59 -17.97
C THR A 88 -6.32 -2.54 -16.55
N ILE A 89 -5.55 -1.97 -15.62
CA ILE A 89 -5.97 -1.76 -14.23
C ILE A 89 -7.22 -0.88 -14.18
N THR A 90 -7.29 0.20 -14.96
CA THR A 90 -8.46 1.07 -15.00
C THR A 90 -9.72 0.30 -15.42
N LYS A 91 -9.62 -0.56 -16.45
CA LYS A 91 -10.73 -1.42 -16.91
C LYS A 91 -11.22 -2.37 -15.82
N TRP A 92 -10.38 -2.81 -14.89
CA TRP A 92 -10.78 -3.71 -13.79
C TRP A 92 -11.82 -3.11 -12.84
N HIS A 93 -11.89 -1.78 -12.77
CA HIS A 93 -12.76 -1.02 -11.86
C HIS A 93 -14.08 -0.60 -12.51
N GLY A 94 -14.29 -0.88 -13.79
CA GLY A 94 -15.52 -0.54 -14.51
C GLY A 94 -15.78 0.97 -14.48
N SER A 95 -16.88 1.39 -13.84
CA SER A 95 -17.27 2.80 -13.73
C SER A 95 -16.61 3.55 -12.57
N VAL A 96 -15.93 2.85 -11.64
CA VAL A 96 -15.29 3.50 -10.50
C VAL A 96 -14.07 4.27 -11.00
N PRO A 97 -13.95 5.58 -10.71
CA PRO A 97 -12.80 6.37 -11.14
C PRO A 97 -11.50 5.86 -10.52
N VAL A 98 -10.43 5.86 -11.32
CA VAL A 98 -9.10 5.37 -10.93
C VAL A 98 -8.06 6.45 -11.19
N MET A 99 -7.16 6.65 -10.23
CA MET A 99 -6.02 7.55 -10.37
C MET A 99 -4.72 6.90 -9.90
N PHE A 100 -3.61 7.25 -10.55
CA PHE A 100 -2.28 6.78 -10.23
C PHE A 100 -1.44 7.92 -9.65
N VAL A 101 -0.97 7.75 -8.42
CA VAL A 101 -0.22 8.77 -7.67
C VAL A 101 1.20 8.29 -7.39
N ARG A 102 2.15 9.17 -7.68
CA ARG A 102 3.57 8.99 -7.36
C ARG A 102 3.83 9.54 -5.95
N ASN A 103 4.62 8.84 -5.14
CA ASN A 103 4.90 9.27 -3.76
C ASN A 103 6.14 10.17 -3.62
N ALA A 104 7.05 10.08 -4.61
CA ALA A 104 8.42 10.58 -4.69
C ALA A 104 9.36 9.37 -4.77
N GLY A 105 10.11 9.28 -5.87
CA GLY A 105 11.06 8.20 -6.14
C GLY A 105 12.39 8.78 -6.58
N SER A 106 13.44 7.97 -6.50
CA SER A 106 14.84 8.25 -6.87
C SER A 106 15.07 8.48 -8.37
N ASP A 107 14.03 8.82 -9.14
CA ASP A 107 14.14 9.18 -10.56
C ASP A 107 14.38 10.69 -10.73
N GLY A 108 15.00 11.07 -11.86
CA GLY A 108 15.23 12.48 -12.23
C GLY A 108 13.98 13.37 -12.34
N ASP A 109 12.77 12.81 -12.51
CA ASP A 109 11.48 13.55 -12.54
C ASP A 109 10.62 13.29 -11.27
N GLY A 110 11.24 12.78 -10.19
CA GLY A 110 10.54 12.26 -9.01
C GLY A 110 9.55 13.25 -8.38
N GLU A 111 10.00 14.46 -8.02
CA GLU A 111 9.18 15.46 -7.32
C GLU A 111 8.22 16.19 -8.26
N ALA A 112 8.63 16.51 -9.49
CA ALA A 112 7.75 17.14 -10.46
C ALA A 112 6.62 16.18 -10.89
N GLY A 113 6.92 14.91 -11.15
CA GLY A 113 5.92 13.88 -11.44
C GLY A 113 4.94 13.66 -10.29
N LYS A 114 5.42 13.66 -9.04
CA LYS A 114 4.57 13.63 -7.85
C LYS A 114 3.63 14.84 -7.81
N ARG A 115 4.15 16.06 -7.91
CA ARG A 115 3.35 17.29 -7.89
C ARG A 115 2.28 17.31 -8.98
N ARG A 116 2.57 16.82 -10.18
CA ARG A 116 1.59 16.69 -11.27
C ARG A 116 0.50 15.66 -10.92
N SER A 117 0.88 14.47 -10.43
CA SER A 117 -0.09 13.43 -10.08
C SER A 117 -1.00 13.83 -8.90
N VAL A 118 -0.43 14.44 -7.86
CA VAL A 118 -1.18 14.97 -6.71
C VAL A 118 -2.05 16.16 -7.11
N GLY A 119 -1.57 17.02 -8.02
CA GLY A 119 -2.35 18.13 -8.57
C GLY A 119 -3.60 17.67 -9.32
N ARG A 120 -3.48 16.63 -10.17
CA ARG A 120 -4.65 16.02 -10.84
C ARG A 120 -5.66 15.46 -9.83
N LEU A 121 -5.17 14.79 -8.78
CA LEU A 121 -6.04 14.28 -7.72
C LEU A 121 -6.75 15.42 -6.96
N LEU A 122 -6.04 16.49 -6.61
CA LEU A 122 -6.67 17.67 -5.98
C LEU A 122 -7.73 18.31 -6.88
N GLU A 123 -7.51 18.34 -8.20
CA GLU A 123 -8.52 18.83 -9.14
C GLU A 123 -9.77 17.97 -9.12
N PHE A 124 -9.62 16.65 -9.26
CA PHE A 124 -10.73 15.71 -9.19
C PHE A 124 -11.53 15.87 -7.89
N LEU A 125 -10.85 15.94 -6.75
CA LEU A 125 -11.49 16.12 -5.44
C LEU A 125 -12.21 17.47 -5.33
N ARG A 126 -11.65 18.53 -5.92
CA ARG A 126 -12.30 19.84 -5.96
C ARG A 126 -13.56 19.82 -6.80
N GLU A 127 -13.50 19.29 -8.02
CA GLU A 127 -14.67 19.18 -8.90
C GLU A 127 -15.76 18.33 -8.25
N HIS A 128 -15.39 17.22 -7.61
CA HIS A 128 -16.33 16.38 -6.87
C HIS A 128 -16.99 17.17 -5.72
N ALA A 129 -16.22 17.93 -4.95
CA ALA A 129 -16.74 18.78 -3.87
C ALA A 129 -17.60 19.95 -4.40
N GLN A 130 -17.28 20.52 -5.57
CA GLN A 130 -18.07 21.59 -6.20
C GLN A 130 -19.44 21.10 -6.65
N ARG A 131 -19.52 19.91 -7.25
CA ARG A 131 -20.81 19.28 -7.63
C ARG A 131 -21.68 18.97 -6.40
N ARG A 132 -21.06 18.84 -5.23
CA ARG A 132 -21.71 18.57 -3.94
C ARG A 132 -21.39 19.66 -2.93
N TRP A 133 -21.56 20.90 -3.37
CA TRP A 133 -21.20 22.07 -2.58
C TRP A 133 -21.86 22.03 -1.21
N LYS A 134 -21.07 22.28 -0.16
CA LYS A 134 -21.53 22.27 1.24
C LYS A 134 -20.87 23.40 2.02
N LEU A 135 -21.69 24.13 2.76
CA LEU A 135 -21.23 25.18 3.67
C LEU A 135 -20.36 24.63 4.80
N VAL A 136 -20.72 23.46 5.36
CA VAL A 136 -19.98 22.82 6.46
C VAL A 136 -18.70 22.09 6.03
N GLY A 137 -18.41 22.09 4.74
CA GLY A 137 -17.27 21.41 4.14
C GLY A 137 -17.56 19.97 3.70
N HIS A 138 -16.73 19.50 2.78
CA HIS A 138 -16.83 18.20 2.14
C HIS A 138 -15.89 17.19 2.81
N ARG A 139 -16.40 16.01 3.17
CA ARG A 139 -15.69 15.05 4.02
C ARG A 139 -15.29 13.81 3.25
N LEU A 140 -13.98 13.56 3.19
CA LEU A 140 -13.37 12.44 2.52
C LEU A 140 -12.87 11.41 3.52
N LEU A 141 -12.99 10.13 3.20
CA LEU A 141 -12.40 9.05 4.00
C LEU A 141 -11.30 8.37 3.21
N VAL A 142 -10.08 8.31 3.75
CA VAL A 142 -9.02 7.50 3.15
C VAL A 142 -9.02 6.11 3.79
N VAL A 143 -9.09 5.07 2.97
CA VAL A 143 -9.05 3.65 3.38
C VAL A 143 -7.99 2.90 2.58
N GLY A 144 -7.61 1.71 3.02
CA GLY A 144 -6.59 0.89 2.36
C GLY A 144 -5.71 0.12 3.34
N MET A 145 -4.97 -0.86 2.80
CA MET A 145 -4.06 -1.72 3.55
C MET A 145 -3.01 -0.92 4.35
N PRO A 146 -2.47 -1.45 5.46
CA PRO A 146 -1.32 -0.86 6.13
C PRO A 146 -0.17 -0.59 5.15
N ASN A 147 0.53 0.53 5.36
CA ASN A 147 1.68 0.98 4.57
C ASN A 147 1.48 1.12 3.05
N VAL A 148 0.23 1.07 2.58
CA VAL A 148 -0.08 1.29 1.17
C VAL A 148 0.36 2.67 0.69
N GLY A 149 0.26 3.69 1.54
CA GLY A 149 0.63 5.07 1.18
C GLY A 149 -0.31 6.16 1.72
N LYS A 150 -1.39 5.79 2.45
CA LYS A 150 -2.42 6.71 2.97
C LYS A 150 -1.88 7.98 3.62
N SER A 151 -1.04 7.87 4.65
CA SER A 151 -0.52 9.03 5.37
C SER A 151 0.47 9.86 4.53
N THR A 152 1.20 9.23 3.61
CA THR A 152 2.05 9.94 2.62
C THR A 152 1.19 10.75 1.65
N LEU A 153 0.12 10.14 1.13
CA LEU A 153 -0.85 10.80 0.26
C LEU A 153 -1.53 11.98 0.95
N LEU A 154 -2.00 11.81 2.19
CA LEU A 154 -2.58 12.88 3.00
C LEU A 154 -1.62 14.07 3.13
N ASN A 155 -0.36 13.80 3.51
CA ASN A 155 0.64 14.85 3.65
C ASN A 155 0.93 15.55 2.31
N ALA A 156 0.94 14.82 1.19
CA ALA A 156 1.14 15.41 -0.14
C ALA A 156 -0.04 16.28 -0.57
N LEU A 157 -1.27 15.82 -0.37
CA LEU A 157 -2.50 16.57 -0.62
C LEU A 157 -2.54 17.86 0.21
N ARG A 158 -2.20 17.77 1.51
CA ARG A 158 -2.14 18.93 2.40
C ARG A 158 -1.08 19.94 1.99
N ALA A 159 0.12 19.46 1.66
CA ALA A 159 1.22 20.33 1.26
C ALA A 159 0.89 21.10 -0.02
N GLN A 160 0.32 20.43 -1.03
CA GLN A 160 0.03 21.07 -2.32
C GLN A 160 -1.30 21.83 -2.32
N GLY A 161 -2.31 21.37 -1.58
CA GLY A 161 -3.65 21.94 -1.62
C GLY A 161 -3.87 23.11 -0.65
N VAL A 162 -3.16 23.15 0.49
CA VAL A 162 -3.26 24.25 1.48
C VAL A 162 -1.91 24.83 1.91
N GLY A 163 -0.79 24.37 1.34
CA GLY A 163 0.54 24.92 1.65
C GLY A 163 1.07 24.63 3.05
N LYS A 164 0.46 23.68 3.79
CA LYS A 164 0.83 23.39 5.18
C LYS A 164 1.69 22.12 5.30
N GLY A 165 2.53 22.03 6.33
CA GLY A 165 3.50 20.94 6.55
C GLY A 165 2.92 19.53 6.79
N LYS A 166 3.72 18.60 7.33
CA LYS A 166 3.25 17.23 7.59
C LYS A 166 2.38 17.17 8.86
N VAL A 167 1.33 16.36 8.84
CA VAL A 167 0.44 16.12 10.00
C VAL A 167 0.41 14.65 10.42
N ALA A 168 0.50 13.73 9.45
CA ALA A 168 0.51 12.31 9.73
C ALA A 168 1.94 11.77 9.77
N ARG A 169 2.23 10.91 10.75
CA ARG A 169 3.52 10.20 10.85
C ARG A 169 3.59 9.13 9.76
N THR A 170 4.70 9.08 9.03
CA THR A 170 4.96 8.09 7.98
C THR A 170 6.14 7.22 8.38
N GLY A 171 6.02 5.89 8.26
CA GLY A 171 7.09 4.94 8.55
C GLY A 171 6.87 3.61 7.82
N ALA A 172 7.94 2.81 7.67
CA ALA A 172 7.93 1.56 6.94
C ALA A 172 7.26 0.39 7.69
N GLN A 173 7.08 0.50 9.02
CA GLN A 173 6.46 -0.53 9.84
C GLN A 173 4.95 -0.29 10.01
N PRO A 174 4.09 -1.33 9.86
CA PRO A 174 2.65 -1.18 10.07
C PRO A 174 2.32 -0.70 11.49
N GLY A 175 1.37 0.22 11.62
CA GLY A 175 0.87 0.71 12.92
C GLY A 175 1.46 2.03 13.42
N VAL A 176 2.29 2.71 12.62
CA VAL A 176 2.90 4.01 12.98
C VAL A 176 1.88 5.18 13.01
N THR A 177 0.77 5.08 12.27
CA THR A 177 -0.29 6.11 12.26
C THR A 177 -1.10 6.08 13.55
N ARG A 178 -0.97 7.12 14.39
CA ARG A 178 -1.86 7.39 15.53
C ARG A 178 -3.14 8.04 15.04
N LYS A 179 -4.27 7.79 15.74
CA LYS A 179 -5.61 8.32 15.40
C LYS A 179 -5.55 9.85 15.20
N VAL A 180 -5.77 10.31 13.98
CA VAL A 180 -6.16 11.71 13.75
C VAL A 180 -7.68 11.72 13.85
N GLY A 181 -8.20 12.17 15.00
CA GLY A 181 -9.64 12.13 15.30
C GLY A 181 -10.47 13.19 14.57
N SER A 182 -9.83 14.22 13.99
CA SER A 182 -10.46 15.29 13.22
C SER A 182 -10.02 15.26 11.76
N GLY A 183 -10.93 15.62 10.85
CA GLY A 183 -10.61 15.72 9.43
C GLY A 183 -9.51 16.76 9.18
N VAL A 184 -8.54 16.41 8.33
CA VAL A 184 -7.44 17.31 7.95
C VAL A 184 -7.85 18.07 6.69
N LYS A 185 -7.87 19.40 6.76
CA LYS A 185 -8.15 20.25 5.58
C LYS A 185 -7.06 20.07 4.52
N ILE A 186 -7.47 19.69 3.31
CA ILE A 186 -6.59 19.48 2.14
C ILE A 186 -6.89 20.43 0.98
N ILE A 187 -8.08 21.04 0.94
CA ILE A 187 -8.45 22.12 0.01
C ILE A 187 -9.08 23.22 0.86
N PRO A 188 -8.71 24.51 0.68
CA PRO A 188 -9.24 25.59 1.48
C PRO A 188 -10.75 25.78 1.26
N SER A 189 -11.42 26.43 2.22
CA SER A 189 -12.77 26.98 2.00
C SER A 189 -12.71 28.21 1.09
N GLU A 190 -13.87 28.67 0.64
CA GLU A 190 -13.99 29.96 -0.06
C GLU A 190 -13.52 31.10 0.86
N ASP A 191 -14.02 31.15 2.10
CA ASP A 191 -13.61 32.13 3.12
C ASP A 191 -12.09 32.12 3.41
N ASP A 192 -11.47 30.94 3.47
CA ASP A 192 -10.02 30.83 3.68
C ASP A 192 -9.26 31.58 2.58
N VAL A 193 -9.71 31.47 1.32
CA VAL A 193 -9.07 32.09 0.16
C VAL A 193 -9.35 33.60 0.12
N GLU A 194 -10.55 34.02 0.49
CA GLU A 194 -10.86 35.46 0.64
C GLU A 194 -9.95 36.14 1.66
N GLY A 195 -9.56 35.45 2.73
CA GLY A 195 -8.60 35.95 3.72
C GLY A 195 -7.13 35.95 3.30
N MET A 196 -6.76 35.35 2.16
CA MET A 196 -5.37 35.23 1.71
C MET A 196 -4.84 36.48 0.98
N ASP A 197 -3.51 36.60 0.87
CA ASP A 197 -2.86 37.60 0.02
C ASP A 197 -3.10 37.30 -1.48
N ALA A 198 -2.89 38.30 -2.34
CA ALA A 198 -3.15 38.20 -3.78
C ALA A 198 -2.33 37.10 -4.48
N SER A 199 -1.12 36.80 -4.02
CA SER A 199 -0.29 35.74 -4.61
C SER A 199 -0.81 34.35 -4.25
N SER A 200 -1.25 34.17 -3.01
CA SER A 200 -1.87 32.94 -2.52
C SER A 200 -3.22 32.67 -3.15
N ARG A 201 -4.04 33.70 -3.40
CA ARG A 201 -5.33 33.60 -4.11
C ARG A 201 -5.19 33.09 -5.56
N ARG A 202 -4.07 33.35 -6.22
CA ARG A 202 -3.78 32.79 -7.56
C ARG A 202 -3.38 31.32 -7.52
N ARG A 203 -2.84 30.86 -6.38
CA ARG A 203 -2.30 29.51 -6.22
C ARG A 203 -3.34 28.53 -5.69
N TYR A 204 -4.17 28.95 -4.75
CA TYR A 204 -5.14 28.08 -4.08
C TYR A 204 -6.56 28.42 -4.50
N ARG A 205 -7.39 27.39 -4.66
CA ARG A 205 -8.80 27.51 -5.04
C ARG A 205 -9.66 26.86 -3.97
N GLY A 206 -10.51 27.68 -3.36
CA GLY A 206 -11.47 27.27 -2.33
C GLY A 206 -12.68 26.57 -2.91
N VAL A 207 -13.40 25.82 -2.06
CA VAL A 207 -14.71 25.25 -2.40
C VAL A 207 -15.55 25.11 -1.13
N GLY A 208 -16.72 25.77 -1.09
CA GLY A 208 -17.63 25.79 0.06
C GLY A 208 -16.89 25.95 1.39
N GLY A 209 -17.22 25.10 2.38
CA GLY A 209 -16.54 25.04 3.68
C GLY A 209 -15.15 24.38 3.68
N GLY A 210 -14.61 24.05 2.52
CA GLY A 210 -13.33 23.36 2.32
C GLY A 210 -13.48 21.84 2.25
N VAL A 211 -12.38 21.14 1.92
CA VAL A 211 -12.35 19.68 1.83
C VAL A 211 -11.46 19.09 2.91
N TYR A 212 -12.00 18.13 3.68
CA TYR A 212 -11.35 17.52 4.83
C TYR A 212 -11.16 16.03 4.62
N LEU A 213 -9.93 15.55 4.77
CA LEU A 213 -9.59 14.15 4.68
C LEU A 213 -9.45 13.53 6.08
N VAL A 214 -10.25 12.50 6.34
CA VAL A 214 -10.18 11.68 7.55
C VAL A 214 -9.28 10.48 7.27
N ASP A 215 -8.14 10.42 7.95
CA ASP A 215 -7.21 9.29 7.85
C ASP A 215 -7.66 8.17 8.80
N THR A 216 -7.74 6.95 8.28
CA THR A 216 -8.05 5.76 9.10
C THR A 216 -6.80 4.90 9.28
N PRO A 217 -6.63 4.27 10.46
CA PRO A 217 -5.65 3.20 10.59
C PRO A 217 -5.87 2.15 9.50
N GLY A 218 -4.79 1.69 8.85
CA GLY A 218 -4.90 0.71 7.79
C GLY A 218 -5.58 -0.57 8.26
N VAL A 219 -6.63 -1.00 7.56
CA VAL A 219 -7.32 -2.26 7.82
C VAL A 219 -6.69 -3.31 6.93
N PHE A 220 -6.02 -4.29 7.55
CA PHE A 220 -5.48 -5.48 6.87
C PHE A 220 -6.59 -6.53 6.70
N ILE A 221 -6.49 -7.34 5.65
CA ILE A 221 -7.38 -8.47 5.40
C ILE A 221 -7.03 -9.59 6.38
N PRO A 222 -7.97 -10.05 7.22
CA PRO A 222 -7.67 -11.01 8.29
C PRO A 222 -7.09 -12.35 7.80
N TYR A 223 -7.46 -12.76 6.60
CA TYR A 223 -6.94 -13.95 5.92
C TYR A 223 -6.36 -13.51 4.57
N VAL A 224 -5.37 -14.22 4.07
CA VAL A 224 -4.81 -14.01 2.73
C VAL A 224 -5.01 -15.32 1.95
N PRO A 225 -5.48 -15.29 0.70
CA PRO A 225 -5.92 -16.49 -0.03
C PRO A 225 -4.83 -17.56 -0.13
N ASP A 226 -3.59 -17.13 -0.38
CA ASP A 226 -2.44 -18.01 -0.55
C ASP A 226 -1.14 -17.43 0.03
N ALA A 227 -0.10 -18.28 0.06
CA ALA A 227 1.21 -17.92 0.59
C ALA A 227 1.97 -16.91 -0.28
N GLU A 228 1.75 -16.92 -1.60
CA GLU A 228 2.35 -15.98 -2.55
C GLU A 228 1.82 -14.56 -2.31
N ALA A 229 0.51 -14.41 -2.16
CA ALA A 229 -0.12 -13.16 -1.77
C ALA A 229 0.43 -12.63 -0.44
N MET A 230 0.69 -13.50 0.55
CA MET A 230 1.32 -13.09 1.81
C MET A 230 2.78 -12.63 1.60
N MET A 231 3.56 -13.32 0.77
CA MET A 231 4.93 -12.89 0.42
C MET A 231 4.94 -11.54 -0.31
N LYS A 232 4.00 -11.31 -1.23
CA LYS A 232 3.83 -10.02 -1.91
C LYS A 232 3.48 -8.90 -0.92
N LEU A 233 2.52 -9.12 -0.02
CA LEU A 233 2.17 -8.14 1.02
C LEU A 233 3.33 -7.89 1.98
N ALA A 234 4.10 -8.93 2.33
CA ALA A 234 5.31 -8.79 3.13
C ALA A 234 6.38 -7.99 2.39
N LEU A 235 6.68 -8.28 1.12
CA LEU A 235 7.62 -7.48 0.32
C LEU A 235 7.20 -6.02 0.22
N CYS A 236 5.91 -5.75 0.04
CA CYS A 236 5.40 -4.38 -0.03
C CYS A 236 5.41 -3.64 1.32
N GLY A 237 5.61 -4.36 2.42
CA GLY A 237 5.63 -3.84 3.79
C GLY A 237 4.23 -3.67 4.40
N SER A 238 3.21 -4.32 3.82
CA SER A 238 1.83 -4.23 4.33
C SER A 238 1.59 -5.09 5.58
N VAL A 239 2.45 -6.07 5.84
CA VAL A 239 2.54 -6.81 7.11
C VAL A 239 3.87 -6.53 7.80
N LYS A 240 3.99 -6.94 9.07
CA LYS A 240 5.26 -6.85 9.81
C LYS A 240 6.31 -7.74 9.15
N ASP A 241 7.54 -7.24 9.09
CA ASP A 241 8.66 -7.97 8.46
C ASP A 241 8.95 -9.31 9.17
N SER A 242 8.59 -9.46 10.45
CA SER A 242 8.79 -10.70 11.22
C SER A 242 7.83 -11.84 10.85
N ILE A 243 6.89 -11.62 9.93
CA ILE A 243 5.89 -12.65 9.55
C ILE A 243 6.49 -13.71 8.64
N ILE A 244 7.47 -13.33 7.83
CA ILE A 244 8.18 -14.23 6.92
C ILE A 244 9.67 -14.05 7.21
N PRO A 245 10.46 -15.14 7.36
CA PRO A 245 11.90 -15.03 7.51
C PRO A 245 12.51 -14.14 6.41
N PRO A 246 13.33 -13.12 6.75
CA PRO A 246 13.83 -12.15 5.78
C PRO A 246 14.57 -12.79 4.60
N VAL A 247 15.35 -13.84 4.84
CA VAL A 247 16.11 -14.56 3.81
C VAL A 247 15.17 -15.22 2.78
N VAL A 248 14.07 -15.83 3.22
CA VAL A 248 13.05 -16.41 2.31
C VAL A 248 12.39 -15.31 1.48
N LEU A 249 12.08 -14.18 2.12
CA LEU A 249 11.45 -13.05 1.46
C LEU A 249 12.40 -12.39 0.45
N ALA A 250 13.69 -12.32 0.75
CA ALA A 250 14.73 -11.85 -0.17
C ALA A 250 14.96 -12.83 -1.33
N ASP A 251 14.85 -14.14 -1.10
CA ASP A 251 14.89 -15.14 -2.19
C ASP A 251 13.70 -14.99 -3.13
N TYR A 252 12.50 -14.76 -2.58
CA TYR A 252 11.32 -14.45 -3.38
C TYR A 252 11.48 -13.15 -4.17
N LEU A 253 12.15 -12.14 -3.61
CA LEU A 253 12.51 -10.93 -4.33
C LEU A 253 13.53 -11.21 -5.45
N LEU A 254 14.56 -12.01 -5.19
CA LEU A 254 15.55 -12.43 -6.19
C LEU A 254 14.90 -13.16 -7.36
N TYR A 255 13.93 -14.04 -7.08
CA TYR A 255 13.12 -14.71 -8.10
C TYR A 255 12.48 -13.71 -9.07
N HIS A 256 11.85 -12.65 -8.56
CA HIS A 256 11.24 -11.61 -9.40
C HIS A 256 12.27 -10.73 -10.10
N ILE A 257 13.36 -10.34 -9.42
CA ILE A 257 14.43 -9.53 -10.02
C ILE A 257 15.03 -10.27 -11.22
N ASN A 258 15.32 -11.57 -11.11
CA ASN A 258 15.89 -12.36 -12.20
C ASN A 258 15.00 -12.43 -13.44
N ARG A 259 13.68 -12.33 -13.27
CA ARG A 259 12.71 -12.32 -14.37
C ARG A 259 12.55 -10.95 -15.03
N VAL A 260 12.92 -9.90 -14.31
CA VAL A 260 12.91 -8.52 -14.83
C VAL A 260 14.25 -8.22 -15.48
N ASP A 261 15.31 -8.22 -14.69
CA ASP A 261 16.68 -7.96 -15.12
C ASP A 261 17.69 -8.34 -14.01
N PRO A 262 18.48 -9.42 -14.17
CA PRO A 262 19.54 -9.78 -13.23
C PRO A 262 20.61 -8.71 -13.05
N ALA A 263 20.75 -7.74 -13.98
CA ALA A 263 21.72 -6.66 -13.85
C ALA A 263 21.44 -5.73 -12.65
N LEU A 264 20.22 -5.76 -12.11
CA LEU A 264 19.80 -4.97 -10.94
C LEU A 264 20.59 -5.27 -9.66
N TYR A 265 21.31 -6.39 -9.58
CA TYR A 265 22.24 -6.70 -8.47
C TYR A 265 23.67 -7.00 -8.94
N ALA A 266 24.01 -6.70 -10.19
CA ALA A 266 25.32 -7.03 -10.78
C ALA A 266 26.51 -6.38 -10.05
N GLU A 267 26.27 -5.29 -9.31
CA GLU A 267 27.30 -4.67 -8.46
C GLU A 267 27.75 -5.56 -7.29
N TYR A 268 26.93 -6.53 -6.88
CA TYR A 268 27.22 -7.44 -5.77
C TYR A 268 27.70 -8.81 -6.25
N SER A 269 27.04 -9.39 -7.25
CA SER A 269 27.28 -10.77 -7.67
C SER A 269 26.92 -10.98 -9.15
N PRO A 270 27.57 -11.93 -9.86
CA PRO A 270 27.05 -12.45 -11.12
C PRO A 270 25.62 -12.99 -10.99
N PRO A 271 24.86 -13.08 -12.09
CA PRO A 271 23.49 -13.61 -12.06
C PRO A 271 23.40 -14.98 -11.37
N THR A 272 22.52 -15.09 -10.37
CA THR A 272 22.36 -16.30 -9.54
C THR A 272 20.90 -16.54 -9.14
N ASN A 273 20.54 -17.81 -8.95
CA ASN A 273 19.26 -18.20 -8.33
C ASN A 273 19.41 -18.57 -6.84
N ASP A 274 20.64 -18.55 -6.32
CA ASP A 274 20.94 -18.83 -4.91
C ASP A 274 21.05 -17.52 -4.13
N ILE A 275 20.16 -17.37 -3.14
CA ILE A 275 20.09 -16.19 -2.30
C ILE A 275 21.27 -16.09 -1.33
N ILE A 276 21.82 -17.21 -0.83
CA ILE A 276 22.81 -17.16 0.26
C ILE A 276 24.12 -16.50 -0.22
N PRO A 277 24.74 -16.93 -1.34
CA PRO A 277 25.95 -16.29 -1.86
C PRO A 277 25.72 -14.81 -2.22
N LEU A 278 24.51 -14.47 -2.72
CA LEU A 278 24.17 -13.08 -3.01
C LEU A 278 24.12 -12.23 -1.73
N LEU A 279 23.50 -12.73 -0.66
CA LEU A 279 23.43 -12.03 0.61
C LEU A 279 24.81 -11.89 1.26
N GLU A 280 25.68 -12.89 1.15
CA GLU A 280 27.08 -12.81 1.61
C GLU A 280 27.87 -11.75 0.83
N ALA A 281 27.70 -11.69 -0.49
CA ALA A 281 28.33 -10.66 -1.32
C ALA A 281 27.83 -9.25 -0.98
N ILE A 282 26.51 -9.09 -0.76
CA ILE A 282 25.91 -7.84 -0.27
C ILE A 282 26.49 -7.49 1.10
N ALA A 283 26.61 -8.45 2.02
CA ALA A 283 27.15 -8.24 3.35
C ALA A 283 28.57 -7.68 3.31
N GLY A 284 29.44 -8.30 2.52
CA GLY A 284 30.82 -7.86 2.32
C GLY A 284 30.93 -6.46 1.73
N ARG A 285 30.13 -6.14 0.71
CA ARG A 285 30.13 -4.82 0.05
C ARG A 285 29.57 -3.70 0.91
N THR A 286 28.61 -4.01 1.77
CA THR A 286 27.84 -3.00 2.51
C THR A 286 28.16 -2.94 4.00
N GLY A 287 29.14 -3.72 4.46
CA GLY A 287 29.60 -3.74 5.86
C GLY A 287 28.63 -4.40 6.84
N ARG A 288 27.72 -5.26 6.36
CA ARG A 288 26.73 -5.96 7.20
C ARG A 288 27.31 -7.25 7.75
N LEU A 289 28.30 -7.09 8.63
CA LEU A 289 29.01 -8.19 9.25
C LEU A 289 28.54 -8.37 10.70
N GLY A 290 28.33 -9.62 11.07
CA GLY A 290 28.09 -10.05 12.45
C GLY A 290 29.38 -10.23 13.25
N LYS A 291 29.26 -10.91 14.39
CA LYS A 291 30.41 -11.22 15.25
C LYS A 291 31.43 -12.07 14.50
N GLY A 292 32.72 -11.75 14.66
CA GLY A 292 33.80 -12.48 13.99
C GLY A 292 33.94 -12.19 12.50
N GLY A 293 33.29 -11.13 11.98
CA GLY A 293 33.40 -10.75 10.57
C GLY A 293 32.59 -11.62 9.60
N GLN A 294 31.73 -12.51 10.11
CA GLN A 294 30.85 -13.34 9.30
C GLN A 294 29.71 -12.50 8.70
N ALA A 295 29.25 -12.84 7.50
CA ALA A 295 28.15 -12.15 6.85
C ALA A 295 26.85 -12.27 7.67
N ASP A 296 26.21 -11.13 7.97
CA ASP A 296 24.87 -11.12 8.54
C ASP A 296 23.85 -11.19 7.39
N THR A 297 23.41 -12.41 7.09
CA THR A 297 22.48 -12.69 5.98
C THR A 297 21.08 -12.14 6.26
N GLU A 298 20.62 -12.14 7.52
CA GLU A 298 19.31 -11.57 7.88
C GLU A 298 19.30 -10.04 7.70
N ALA A 299 20.33 -9.35 8.20
CA ALA A 299 20.46 -7.91 8.02
C ALA A 299 20.62 -7.52 6.54
N SER A 300 21.35 -8.33 5.77
CA SER A 300 21.53 -8.13 4.33
C SER A 300 20.24 -8.36 3.55
N ALA A 301 19.44 -9.37 3.94
CA ALA A 301 18.13 -9.63 3.36
C ALA A 301 17.15 -8.47 3.61
N LEU A 302 17.05 -8.00 4.86
CA LEU A 302 16.23 -6.84 5.21
C LEU A 302 16.66 -5.60 4.42
N TRP A 303 17.96 -5.40 4.25
CA TRP A 303 18.48 -4.28 3.47
C TRP A 303 18.12 -4.40 1.98
N MET A 304 18.32 -5.56 1.36
CA MET A 304 17.94 -5.83 -0.03
C MET A 304 16.45 -5.51 -0.26
N ILE A 305 15.58 -5.99 0.64
CA ILE A 305 14.14 -5.71 0.60
C ILE A 305 13.87 -4.19 0.70
N GLN A 306 14.55 -3.47 1.59
CA GLN A 306 14.38 -2.01 1.71
C GLN A 306 14.88 -1.24 0.49
N ARG A 307 15.97 -1.70 -0.15
CA ARG A 307 16.46 -1.11 -1.41
C ARG A 307 15.45 -1.27 -2.53
N TRP A 308 14.80 -2.43 -2.64
CA TRP A 308 13.70 -2.61 -3.59
C TRP A 308 12.47 -1.75 -3.23
N ARG A 309 12.06 -1.71 -1.95
CA ARG A 309 10.95 -0.86 -1.47
C ARG A 309 11.15 0.63 -1.75
N THR A 310 12.39 1.07 -1.96
CA THR A 310 12.77 2.44 -2.29
C THR A 310 13.13 2.64 -3.76
N GLY A 311 12.95 1.61 -4.60
CA GLY A 311 13.14 1.66 -6.05
C GLY A 311 14.59 1.56 -6.53
N HIS A 312 15.52 1.18 -5.65
CA HIS A 312 16.95 1.08 -5.96
C HIS A 312 17.40 -0.33 -6.41
N MET A 313 16.51 -1.32 -6.36
CA MET A 313 16.74 -2.68 -6.86
C MET A 313 15.66 -3.05 -7.88
N GLY A 314 15.39 -2.12 -8.79
CA GLY A 314 14.35 -2.26 -9.80
C GLY A 314 12.98 -1.74 -9.38
N ARG A 315 12.12 -1.59 -10.38
CA ARG A 315 10.77 -1.03 -10.28
C ARG A 315 9.86 -1.86 -11.15
N PHE A 316 9.02 -2.69 -10.52
CA PHE A 316 8.21 -3.67 -11.23
C PHE A 316 7.01 -4.08 -10.40
N LEU A 317 6.02 -4.66 -11.09
CA LEU A 317 4.84 -5.27 -10.49
C LEU A 317 5.15 -6.68 -10.03
N LEU A 318 4.62 -7.07 -8.88
CA LEU A 318 4.64 -8.46 -8.40
C LEU A 318 3.38 -9.22 -8.85
N ASP A 319 2.29 -8.52 -9.16
CA ASP A 319 1.12 -9.14 -9.78
C ASP A 319 1.20 -9.08 -11.30
N GLN A 320 0.67 -10.10 -11.93
CA GLN A 320 0.42 -10.07 -13.37
C GLN A 320 -0.80 -9.18 -13.65
N VAL A 321 -0.62 -8.19 -14.51
CA VAL A 321 -1.69 -7.32 -14.97
C VAL A 321 -2.25 -7.87 -16.28
N SER A 322 -3.22 -8.77 -16.15
CA SER A 322 -3.97 -9.32 -17.28
C SER A 322 -5.44 -9.57 -16.89
N PRO A 323 -6.34 -9.70 -17.88
CA PRO A 323 -7.73 -10.09 -17.63
C PRO A 323 -7.84 -11.43 -16.88
N GLU A 324 -7.04 -12.43 -17.27
CA GLU A 324 -7.06 -13.78 -16.69
C GLU A 324 -6.62 -13.77 -15.22
N ALA A 325 -5.62 -12.94 -14.88
CA ALA A 325 -5.16 -12.79 -13.51
C ALA A 325 -6.24 -12.14 -12.62
N LEU A 326 -7.02 -11.19 -13.15
CA LEU A 326 -8.15 -10.61 -12.43
C LEU A 326 -9.25 -11.65 -12.19
N GLU A 327 -9.63 -12.42 -13.19
CA GLU A 327 -10.66 -13.46 -13.07
C GLU A 327 -10.27 -14.49 -12.01
N LYS A 328 -9.02 -14.97 -12.05
CA LYS A 328 -8.48 -15.87 -11.03
C LYS A 328 -8.56 -15.25 -9.63
N SER A 329 -8.13 -14.00 -9.48
CA SER A 329 -8.18 -13.29 -8.19
C SER A 329 -9.62 -13.14 -7.66
N ARG A 330 -10.59 -12.85 -8.53
CA ARG A 330 -12.01 -12.76 -8.15
C ARG A 330 -12.57 -14.10 -7.68
N ALA A 331 -12.27 -15.19 -8.40
CA ALA A 331 -12.69 -16.53 -8.02
C ALA A 331 -12.13 -16.94 -6.65
N GLU A 332 -10.85 -16.62 -6.37
CA GLU A 332 -10.22 -16.87 -5.07
C GLU A 332 -10.85 -16.03 -3.94
N GLU A 333 -11.18 -14.76 -4.20
CA GLU A 333 -11.90 -13.90 -3.25
C GLU A 333 -13.29 -14.44 -2.92
N GLU A 334 -14.05 -14.88 -3.94
CA GLU A 334 -15.39 -15.45 -3.75
C GLU A 334 -15.34 -16.74 -2.93
N ALA A 335 -14.35 -17.61 -3.17
CA ALA A 335 -14.14 -18.83 -2.39
C ALA A 335 -13.77 -18.54 -0.91
N MET A 336 -13.24 -17.35 -0.63
CA MET A 336 -12.77 -16.94 0.69
C MET A 336 -13.89 -16.39 1.59
N VAL A 337 -14.94 -15.80 1.01
CA VAL A 337 -16.10 -15.26 1.76
C VAL A 337 -16.83 -16.35 2.57
N PRO A 338 -17.05 -17.58 2.07
CA PRO A 338 -17.54 -18.71 2.87
C PRO A 338 -16.58 -19.12 4.00
N SER A 339 -15.27 -19.11 3.74
CA SER A 339 -14.22 -19.51 4.69
C SER A 339 -14.09 -18.53 5.87
N MET A 340 -14.42 -17.25 5.68
CA MET A 340 -14.48 -16.26 6.77
C MET A 340 -15.44 -16.67 7.91
N ASN A 341 -16.53 -17.39 7.62
CA ASN A 341 -17.42 -17.93 8.65
C ASN A 341 -16.75 -19.06 9.44
N GLN A 342 -15.93 -19.87 8.78
CA GLN A 342 -15.10 -20.89 9.43
C GLN A 342 -13.95 -20.26 10.23
N ALA A 343 -13.33 -19.19 9.73
CA ALA A 343 -12.30 -18.42 10.44
C ALA A 343 -12.86 -17.72 11.70
N ARG A 344 -14.11 -17.22 11.66
CA ARG A 344 -14.83 -16.73 12.87
C ARG A 344 -15.01 -17.83 13.92
N ARG A 345 -15.29 -19.07 13.50
CA ARG A 345 -15.38 -20.23 14.40
C ARG A 345 -14.01 -20.56 15.02
N MET A 346 -12.95 -20.64 14.22
CA MET A 346 -11.58 -20.86 14.71
C MET A 346 -11.09 -19.74 15.65
N GLU A 347 -11.52 -18.49 15.42
CA GLU A 347 -11.21 -17.36 16.32
C GLU A 347 -11.92 -17.51 17.67
N THR A 348 -13.20 -17.89 17.64
CA THR A 348 -13.99 -18.15 18.85
C THR A 348 -13.35 -19.27 19.67
N GLU A 349 -12.88 -20.31 19.00
CA GLU A 349 -12.20 -21.45 19.59
C GLU A 349 -10.84 -21.08 20.20
N ARG A 350 -9.99 -20.34 19.47
CA ARG A 350 -8.71 -19.83 20.01
C ARG A 350 -8.90 -18.91 21.21
N ARG A 351 -9.95 -18.08 21.23
CA ARG A 351 -10.30 -17.24 22.38
C ARG A 351 -10.73 -18.09 23.57
N ARG A 352 -11.50 -19.15 23.33
CA ARG A 352 -11.94 -20.12 24.35
C ARG A 352 -10.73 -20.82 24.98
N VAL A 353 -9.79 -21.30 24.18
CA VAL A 353 -8.53 -21.93 24.64
C VAL A 353 -7.69 -20.96 25.46
N ARG A 354 -7.54 -19.70 25.02
CA ARG A 354 -6.80 -18.66 25.78
C ARG A 354 -7.49 -18.24 27.09
N ALA A 355 -8.82 -18.31 27.14
CA ALA A 355 -9.58 -18.02 28.36
C ALA A 355 -9.44 -19.18 29.37
N GLN A 356 -9.50 -20.42 28.89
CA GLN A 356 -9.29 -21.63 29.70
C GLN A 356 -7.87 -21.68 30.28
N SER A 357 -6.85 -21.28 29.52
CA SER A 357 -5.46 -21.22 30.02
C SER A 357 -5.20 -20.11 31.04
N LYS A 358 -6.11 -19.14 31.18
CA LYS A 358 -5.98 -18.02 32.14
C LYS A 358 -6.81 -18.20 33.41
N GLY A 359 -7.79 -19.11 33.41
CA GLY A 359 -8.63 -19.42 34.58
C GLY A 359 -8.11 -20.55 35.46
N GLY A 360 -6.93 -21.11 35.17
CA GLY A 360 -6.31 -22.21 35.93
C GLY A 360 -5.13 -21.76 36.79
N LYS A 361 -5.25 -20.63 37.49
CA LYS A 361 -4.32 -20.21 38.54
C LYS A 361 -5.07 -19.93 39.82
#